data_AF-A0A3G2L7E6-F1
#
_entry.id   AF-A0A3G2L7E6-F1
#
_cell.length_a   1.000
_cell.length_b   1.000
_cell.length_c   1.000
_cell.angle_alpha   90.00
_cell.angle_beta   90.00
_cell.angle_gamma   90.00
#
_symmetry.space_group_name_H-M   'P 1'
#
loop_
_entity.id
_entity.type
_entity.pdbx_description
1 polymer ?
#
loop_
_entity_poly.entity_id
_entity_poly.type
_entity_poly.pdbx_seq_one_letter_code
_entity_poly.pdbx_strand_id
1 'polypeptide(L)'
;MEKKASLFESNSLLRRSFAVQLNRLDRNERDIEFFKKQLGSYLVEPKTHEDFSVFYKLNTEVSYLENSCTFIYLKIRTHETALDQISNLIDTHLKRTKLLAHNISVYLEKIKKPETSNLEYRMSS
;
A
#
# COMPACT_ATOMS: atom_id res chain seq x y z
N MET A 1 -30.91 -33.31 1.01
CA MET A 1 -30.99 -32.17 0.07
C MET A 1 -30.31 -30.91 0.62
N GLU A 2 -30.23 -30.73 1.94
CA GLU A 2 -29.66 -29.51 2.60
C GLU A 2 -28.17 -29.24 2.33
N LYS A 3 -27.32 -30.27 2.24
CA LYS A 3 -25.87 -30.07 1.98
C LYS A 3 -25.55 -29.39 0.64
N LYS A 4 -26.39 -29.55 -0.38
CA LYS A 4 -26.17 -28.92 -1.70
C LYS A 4 -26.54 -27.44 -1.71
N ALA A 5 -27.56 -27.05 -0.94
CA ALA A 5 -27.97 -25.65 -0.78
C ALA A 5 -26.93 -24.85 0.01
N SER A 6 -26.43 -25.41 1.12
CA SER A 6 -25.36 -24.82 1.94
C SER A 6 -24.05 -24.60 1.16
N LEU A 7 -23.66 -25.55 0.30
CA LEU A 7 -22.46 -25.42 -0.54
C LEU A 7 -22.64 -24.35 -1.64
N PHE A 8 -23.85 -24.23 -2.19
CA PHE A 8 -24.18 -23.22 -3.20
C PHE A 8 -24.16 -21.80 -2.61
N GLU A 9 -24.77 -21.60 -1.44
CA GLU A 9 -24.75 -20.33 -0.72
C GLU A 9 -23.32 -19.92 -0.33
N SER A 10 -22.52 -20.85 0.19
CA SER A 10 -21.12 -20.60 0.55
C SER A 10 -20.29 -20.15 -0.65
N ASN A 11 -20.44 -20.82 -1.80
CA ASN A 11 -19.78 -20.43 -3.05
C ASN A 11 -20.23 -19.06 -3.56
N SER A 12 -21.50 -18.68 -3.36
CA SER A 12 -22.02 -17.37 -3.74
C SER A 12 -21.43 -16.22 -2.91
N LEU A 13 -21.25 -16.45 -1.60
CA LEU A 13 -20.67 -15.47 -0.68
C LEU A 13 -19.17 -15.29 -0.95
N LEU A 14 -18.44 -16.38 -1.19
CA LEU A 14 -17.04 -16.36 -1.59
C LEU A 14 -16.82 -15.52 -2.86
N ARG A 15 -17.65 -15.73 -3.89
CA ARG A 15 -17.58 -14.95 -5.15
C ARG A 15 -17.87 -13.46 -4.94
N ARG A 16 -18.85 -13.12 -4.11
CA ARG A 16 -19.14 -11.71 -3.77
C ARG A 16 -17.99 -11.06 -2.99
N SER A 17 -17.45 -11.75 -1.99
CA SER A 17 -16.30 -11.28 -1.21
C SER A 17 -15.09 -11.05 -2.10
N PHE A 18 -14.82 -11.98 -3.02
CA PHE A 18 -13.73 -11.88 -3.98
C PHE A 18 -13.90 -10.67 -4.92
N ALA A 19 -15.11 -10.43 -5.43
CA ALA A 19 -15.40 -9.24 -6.24
C ALA A 19 -15.15 -7.94 -5.47
N VAL A 20 -15.46 -7.89 -4.17
CA VAL A 20 -15.13 -6.72 -3.32
C VAL A 20 -13.62 -6.55 -3.14
N GLN A 21 -12.88 -7.65 -2.96
CA GLN A 21 -11.42 -7.63 -2.85
C GLN A 21 -10.75 -7.14 -4.15
N LEU A 22 -11.23 -7.56 -5.32
CA LEU A 22 -10.73 -7.07 -6.61
C LEU A 22 -10.94 -5.57 -6.76
N ASN A 23 -12.13 -5.06 -6.46
CA ASN A 23 -12.38 -3.61 -6.48
C ASN A 23 -11.47 -2.83 -5.53
N ARG A 24 -11.04 -3.44 -4.41
CA ARG A 24 -10.08 -2.83 -3.49
C ARG A 24 -8.67 -2.86 -4.04
N LEU A 25 -8.27 -3.94 -4.72
CA LEU A 25 -6.99 -4.05 -5.42
C LEU A 25 -6.87 -2.95 -6.48
N ASP A 26 -7.88 -2.76 -7.32
CA ASP A 26 -7.92 -1.71 -8.36
C ASP A 26 -7.84 -0.28 -7.79
N ARG A 27 -8.31 -0.08 -6.55
CA ARG A 27 -8.15 1.21 -5.85
C ARG A 27 -6.73 1.37 -5.31
N ASN A 28 -6.18 0.30 -4.73
CA ASN A 28 -4.83 0.32 -4.19
C ASN A 28 -3.77 0.49 -5.26
N GLU A 29 -3.96 -0.03 -6.47
CA GLU A 29 -3.07 0.28 -7.60
C GLU A 29 -2.96 1.80 -7.81
N ARG A 30 -4.10 2.51 -7.82
CA ARG A 30 -4.15 3.97 -7.92
C ARG A 30 -3.52 4.67 -6.71
N ASP A 31 -3.73 4.13 -5.50
CA ASP A 31 -3.08 4.67 -4.29
C ASP A 31 -1.55 4.53 -4.38
N ILE A 32 -1.05 3.39 -4.86
CA ILE A 32 0.39 3.13 -5.04
C ILE A 32 0.99 4.08 -6.08
N GLU A 33 0.32 4.30 -7.20
CA GLU A 33 0.75 5.31 -8.19
C GLU A 33 0.80 6.72 -7.58
N PHE A 34 -0.20 7.07 -6.76
CA PHE A 34 -0.22 8.33 -6.05
C PHE A 34 0.96 8.45 -5.07
N PHE A 35 1.25 7.42 -4.30
CA PHE A 35 2.39 7.37 -3.39
C PHE A 35 3.72 7.55 -4.11
N LYS A 36 3.89 6.88 -5.25
CA LYS A 36 5.07 7.02 -6.11
C LYS A 36 5.25 8.45 -6.59
N LYS A 37 4.18 9.10 -7.03
CA LYS A 37 4.20 10.52 -7.45
C LYS A 37 4.51 11.47 -6.30
N GLN A 38 3.97 11.21 -5.10
CA GLN A 38 4.24 12.02 -3.91
C GLN A 38 5.72 11.92 -3.52
N LEU A 39 6.28 10.71 -3.44
CA LEU A 39 7.70 10.52 -3.11
C LEU A 39 8.62 11.03 -4.22
N GLY A 40 8.19 11.00 -5.48
CA GLY A 40 8.95 11.59 -6.59
C GLY A 40 8.88 13.12 -6.68
N SER A 41 8.13 13.79 -5.82
CA SER A 41 8.01 15.24 -5.81
C SER A 41 9.19 15.90 -5.09
N TYR A 42 9.72 17.00 -5.67
CA TYR A 42 10.73 17.84 -5.04
C TYR A 42 10.33 18.38 -3.65
N LEU A 43 9.02 18.42 -3.32
CA LEU A 43 8.54 18.85 -2.01
C LEU A 43 8.86 17.86 -0.88
N VAL A 44 9.27 16.64 -1.22
CA VAL A 44 9.50 15.54 -0.28
C VAL A 44 10.96 15.08 -0.31
N GLU A 45 11.86 15.96 -0.74
CA GLU A 45 13.28 15.65 -0.82
C GLU A 45 13.87 15.41 0.59
N PRO A 46 14.53 14.26 0.83
CA PRO A 46 15.16 13.98 2.11
C PRO A 46 16.34 14.93 2.36
N LYS A 47 16.38 15.57 3.53
CA LYS A 47 17.42 16.56 3.89
C LYS A 47 18.53 16.00 4.76
N THR A 48 18.24 14.92 5.49
CA THR A 48 19.20 14.25 6.37
C THR A 48 19.46 12.81 5.90
N HIS A 49 20.57 12.23 6.33
CA HIS A 49 20.87 10.82 6.06
C HIS A 49 19.76 9.88 6.59
N GLU A 50 19.18 10.20 7.74
CA GLU A 50 18.06 9.46 8.31
C GLU A 50 16.81 9.54 7.42
N ASP A 51 16.49 10.75 6.93
CA ASP A 51 15.37 10.93 6.00
C ASP A 51 15.60 10.20 4.70
N PHE A 52 16.84 10.17 4.19
CA PHE A 52 17.18 9.41 2.99
C PHE A 52 16.96 7.91 3.19
N SER A 53 17.34 7.36 4.34
CA SER A 53 17.08 5.95 4.66
C SER A 53 15.58 5.64 4.70
N VAL A 54 14.77 6.50 5.33
CA VAL A 54 13.32 6.34 5.37
C VAL A 54 12.72 6.46 3.96
N PHE A 55 13.10 7.49 3.21
CA PHE A 55 12.68 7.71 1.83
C PHE A 55 12.97 6.50 0.93
N TYR A 56 14.18 5.95 1.02
CA TYR A 56 14.59 4.80 0.24
C TYR A 56 13.75 3.56 0.56
N LYS A 57 13.49 3.31 1.86
CA LYS A 57 12.62 2.22 2.31
C LYS A 57 11.20 2.37 1.77
N LEU A 58 10.62 3.58 1.82
CA LEU A 58 9.29 3.86 1.29
C LEU A 58 9.22 3.62 -0.23
N ASN A 59 10.22 4.07 -0.99
CA ASN A 59 10.27 3.84 -2.45
C ASN A 59 10.43 2.36 -2.81
N THR A 60 11.23 1.62 -2.02
CA THR A 60 11.37 0.17 -2.20
C THR A 60 10.04 -0.54 -1.93
N GLU A 61 9.32 -0.15 -0.88
CA GLU A 61 8.01 -0.73 -0.57
C GLU A 61 6.96 -0.38 -1.63
N VAL A 62 6.94 0.85 -2.16
CA VAL A 62 6.11 1.23 -3.32
C VAL A 62 6.38 0.29 -4.50
N SER A 63 7.65 0.13 -4.86
CA SER A 63 8.06 -0.72 -5.99
C SER A 63 7.69 -2.18 -5.77
N TYR A 64 7.83 -2.67 -4.54
CA TYR A 64 7.40 -4.00 -4.15
C TYR A 64 5.89 -4.17 -4.33
N LEU A 65 5.09 -3.21 -3.91
CA LEU A 65 3.64 -3.27 -4.03
C LEU A 65 3.17 -3.18 -5.49
N GLU A 66 3.81 -2.37 -6.34
CA GLU A 66 3.54 -2.35 -7.80
C GLU A 66 3.74 -3.75 -8.41
N ASN A 67 4.88 -4.39 -8.11
CA ASN A 67 5.19 -5.74 -8.56
C ASN A 67 4.22 -6.78 -8.00
N SER A 68 3.85 -6.64 -6.72
CA SER A 68 2.86 -7.50 -6.06
C SER A 68 1.49 -7.38 -6.72
N CYS A 69 1.06 -6.19 -7.11
CA CYS A 69 -0.22 -5.96 -7.77
C CYS A 69 -0.25 -6.67 -9.14
N THR A 70 0.81 -6.46 -9.94
CA THR A 70 1.01 -7.13 -11.24
C THR A 70 0.98 -8.66 -11.09
N PHE A 71 1.70 -9.18 -10.10
CA PHE A 71 1.73 -10.61 -9.82
C PHE A 71 0.34 -11.18 -9.47
N ILE A 72 -0.44 -10.46 -8.67
CA ILE A 72 -1.81 -10.87 -8.30
C ILE A 72 -2.71 -10.93 -9.54
N TYR A 73 -2.68 -9.91 -10.41
CA TYR A 73 -3.44 -9.94 -11.66
C TYR A 73 -3.05 -11.10 -12.57
N LEU A 74 -1.75 -11.40 -12.68
CA LEU A 74 -1.27 -12.57 -13.43
C LEU A 74 -1.80 -13.87 -12.83
N LYS A 75 -1.82 -14.00 -11.50
CA LYS A 75 -2.38 -15.18 -10.80
C LYS A 75 -3.88 -15.33 -11.01
N ILE A 76 -4.64 -14.24 -10.95
CA ILE A 76 -6.08 -14.23 -11.25
C ILE A 76 -6.34 -14.74 -12.66
N ARG A 77 -5.57 -14.26 -13.65
CA ARG A 77 -5.74 -14.63 -15.06
C ARG A 77 -5.42 -16.11 -15.34
N THR A 78 -4.52 -16.71 -14.56
CA THR A 78 -3.97 -18.05 -14.83
C THR A 78 -4.62 -19.16 -14.01
N HIS A 79 -5.30 -18.85 -12.90
CA HIS A 79 -5.82 -19.86 -11.98
C HIS A 79 -7.23 -19.55 -11.46
N GLU A 80 -8.26 -19.96 -12.19
CA GLU A 80 -9.68 -19.84 -11.77
C GLU A 80 -10.03 -20.69 -10.53
N THR A 81 -9.26 -21.73 -10.21
CA THR A 81 -9.58 -22.69 -9.13
C THR A 81 -8.89 -22.42 -7.79
N ALA A 82 -8.01 -21.42 -7.71
CA ALA A 82 -7.22 -21.10 -6.51
C ALA A 82 -7.76 -19.87 -5.74
N LEU A 83 -9.08 -19.68 -5.73
CA LEU A 83 -9.73 -18.45 -5.25
C LEU A 83 -9.34 -18.07 -3.81
N ASP A 84 -9.24 -19.05 -2.91
CA ASP A 84 -8.83 -18.81 -1.51
C ASP A 84 -7.36 -18.35 -1.41
N GLN A 85 -6.47 -18.91 -2.23
CA GLN A 85 -5.06 -18.51 -2.24
C GLN A 85 -4.91 -17.10 -2.78
N ILE A 86 -5.65 -16.76 -3.85
CA ILE A 86 -5.66 -15.42 -4.43
C ILE A 86 -6.26 -14.41 -3.45
N SER A 87 -7.35 -14.77 -2.77
CA SER A 87 -7.95 -13.95 -1.70
C SER A 87 -6.93 -13.60 -0.62
N ASN A 88 -6.17 -14.59 -0.14
CA ASN A 88 -5.12 -14.37 0.88
C ASN A 88 -3.98 -13.45 0.37
N LEU A 89 -3.59 -13.58 -0.90
CA LEU A 89 -2.61 -12.68 -1.52
C LEU A 89 -3.14 -11.25 -1.58
N ILE A 90 -4.40 -11.06 -1.99
CA ILE A 90 -5.03 -9.74 -2.02
C ILE A 90 -5.10 -9.15 -0.62
N ASP A 91 -5.57 -9.88 0.39
CA ASP A 91 -5.68 -9.36 1.76
C ASP A 91 -4.31 -8.96 2.34
N THR A 92 -3.26 -9.74 2.03
CA THR A 92 -1.90 -9.40 2.43
C THR A 92 -1.42 -8.12 1.76
N HIS A 93 -1.66 -7.99 0.45
CA HIS A 93 -1.35 -6.80 -0.31
C HIS A 93 -2.07 -5.57 0.25
N LEU A 94 -3.39 -5.66 0.47
CA LEU A 94 -4.20 -4.57 1.01
C LEU A 94 -3.73 -4.11 2.40
N LYS A 95 -3.30 -5.05 3.27
CA LYS A 95 -2.74 -4.72 4.58
C LYS A 95 -1.43 -3.95 4.46
N ARG A 96 -0.53 -4.37 3.56
CA ARG A 96 0.75 -3.68 3.32
C ARG A 96 0.55 -2.29 2.72
N THR A 97 -0.37 -2.12 1.77
CA THR A 97 -0.68 -0.81 1.20
C THR A 97 -1.20 0.17 2.26
N LYS A 98 -2.04 -0.29 3.20
CA LYS A 98 -2.47 0.53 4.34
C LYS A 98 -1.31 0.95 5.25
N LEU A 99 -0.40 0.02 5.53
CA LEU A 99 0.80 0.32 6.32
C LEU A 99 1.70 1.33 5.60
N LEU A 100 1.91 1.16 4.30
CA LEU A 100 2.65 2.12 3.49
C LEU A 100 2.02 3.51 3.52
N ALA A 101 0.70 3.60 3.35
CA ALA A 101 -0.04 4.86 3.42
C ALA A 101 0.21 5.60 4.75
N HIS A 102 0.15 4.86 5.87
CA HIS A 102 0.46 5.40 7.19
C HIS A 102 1.91 5.91 7.27
N ASN A 103 2.87 5.09 6.85
CA ASN A 103 4.29 5.46 6.91
C ASN A 103 4.63 6.67 6.04
N ILE A 104 4.02 6.77 4.85
CA ILE A 104 4.15 7.95 3.99
C ILE A 104 3.56 9.19 4.68
N SER A 105 2.38 9.08 5.30
CA SER A 105 1.79 10.21 6.03
C SER A 105 2.72 10.71 7.14
N VAL A 106 3.25 9.80 7.96
CA VAL A 106 4.19 10.12 9.05
C VAL A 106 5.45 10.80 8.51
N TYR A 107 6.00 10.28 7.40
CA TYR A 107 7.17 10.86 6.76
C TYR A 107 6.91 12.25 6.19
N LEU A 108 5.77 12.47 5.52
CA LEU A 108 5.36 13.77 5.00
C LEU A 108 5.16 14.79 6.12
N GLU A 109 4.57 14.40 7.24
CA GLU A 109 4.44 15.26 8.42
C GLU A 109 5.80 15.63 9.01
N LYS A 110 6.75 14.69 9.04
CA LYS A 110 8.11 14.94 9.51
C LYS A 110 8.81 15.99 8.65
N ILE A 111 8.74 15.87 7.32
CA ILE A 111 9.43 16.78 6.39
C ILE A 111 8.78 18.17 6.33
N LYS A 112 7.46 18.26 6.53
CA LYS A 112 6.75 19.55 6.55
C LYS A 112 7.02 20.39 7.78
N LYS A 113 7.51 19.80 8.89
CA LYS A 113 7.88 20.57 10.08
C LYS A 113 9.13 21.40 9.75
N PRO A 114 9.07 22.74 9.78
CA PRO A 114 10.27 23.55 9.72
C PRO A 114 11.18 23.18 10.89
N GLU A 115 12.50 23.20 10.69
CA GLU A 115 13.48 23.08 11.77
C GLU A 115 13.33 24.27 12.73
N THR A 116 12.34 24.22 13.62
CA THR A 116 12.24 25.14 14.74
C THR A 116 13.18 24.67 15.83
N SER A 117 14.48 24.93 15.69
CA SER A 117 15.44 25.10 16.80
C SER A 117 16.87 25.10 16.25
N ASN A 118 17.43 26.29 16.05
CA ASN A 118 18.88 26.58 16.17
C ASN A 118 19.22 28.05 15.87
N LEU A 119 18.24 28.89 15.52
CA LEU A 119 18.47 30.33 15.35
C LEU A 119 18.40 31.16 16.64
N GLU A 120 18.02 30.58 17.79
CA GLU A 120 18.00 31.31 19.06
C GLU A 120 19.38 31.47 19.72
N TYR A 121 20.45 30.85 19.20
CA TYR A 121 21.79 30.95 19.83
C TYR A 121 22.74 31.99 19.19
N ARG A 122 22.26 32.86 18.29
CA ARG A 122 23.10 33.93 17.70
C ARG A 122 22.66 35.37 18.00
N MET A 123 21.62 35.56 18.80
CA MET A 123 21.10 36.89 19.14
C MET A 123 21.13 37.20 20.64
N SER A 124 21.95 36.49 21.42
CA SER A 124 22.15 36.82 22.83
C SER A 124 23.60 36.61 23.25
N SER A 125 24.32 37.74 23.26
CA SER A 125 25.61 38.01 23.92
C SER A 125 26.86 37.82 23.06
#